data_AF-A0A8J6UZZ6-F1
#
_entry.id   AF-A0A8J6UZZ6-F1
#
_cell.length_a   1.000
_cell.length_b   1.000
_cell.length_c   1.000
_cell.angle_alpha   90.00
_cell.angle_beta   90.00
_cell.angle_gamma   90.00
#
_symmetry.space_group_name_H-M   'P 1'
#
loop_
_entity.id
_entity.type
_entity.pdbx_description
1 polymer ?
#
loop_
_entity_poly.entity_id
_entity_poly.type
_entity_poly.pdbx_seq_one_letter_code
_entity_poly.pdbx_strand_id
1 'polypeptide(L)' 'MVSIEQLMKEALSLPSASRALLAERLVESLEFDVDETIQALWTTEAKNRRDEIRSGVVQPIPGEEALAEVRRLLEQ' A
#
# COMPACT_ATOMS: atom_id res chain seq x y z
N MET A 1 -8.28 31.46 -2.64
CA MET A 1 -8.19 29.99 -2.57
C MET A 1 -8.10 29.49 -4.00
N VAL A 2 -7.07 28.70 -4.34
CA VAL A 2 -6.93 28.14 -5.70
C VAL A 2 -7.99 27.04 -5.88
N SER A 3 -8.66 26.96 -7.03
CA SER A 3 -9.62 25.89 -7.29
C SER A 3 -8.90 24.57 -7.56
N ILE A 4 -9.56 23.45 -7.28
CA ILE A 4 -9.03 22.11 -7.59
C ILE A 4 -8.72 21.97 -9.08
N GLU A 5 -9.59 22.50 -9.95
CA GLU A 5 -9.40 22.49 -11.40
C GLU A 5 -8.12 23.22 -11.82
N GLN A 6 -7.83 24.35 -11.18
CA GLN A 6 -6.63 25.12 -11.46
C GLN A 6 -5.36 24.41 -10.94
N LEU A 7 -5.41 23.82 -9.75
CA LEU A 7 -4.31 22.99 -9.22
C LEU A 7 -4.06 21.76 -10.10
N MET A 8 -5.11 21.08 -10.58
CA MET A 8 -4.98 19.95 -11.48
C MET A 8 -4.33 20.35 -12.80
N LYS A 9 -4.74 21.48 -13.38
CA LYS A 9 -4.13 21.99 -14.61
C LYS A 9 -2.64 22.27 -14.44
N GLU A 10 -2.26 22.90 -13.34
CA GLU A 10 -0.86 23.19 -13.02
C GLU A 10 -0.07 21.90 -12.74
N ALA A 11 -0.61 20.97 -11.96
CA ALA A 11 0.04 19.69 -11.67
C ALA A 11 0.25 18.85 -12.93
N LEU A 12 -0.73 18.80 -13.84
CA LEU A 12 -0.61 18.08 -15.11
C LEU A 12 0.39 18.72 -16.08
N SER A 13 0.69 20.01 -15.94
CA SER A 13 1.72 20.69 -16.73
C SER A 13 3.16 20.32 -16.34
N LEU A 14 3.36 19.70 -15.17
CA LEU A 14 4.68 19.32 -14.67
C LEU A 14 5.26 18.12 -15.45
N PRO A 15 6.60 17.97 -15.51
CA PRO A 15 7.24 16.76 -16.01
C PRO A 15 6.81 15.52 -15.22
N SER A 16 6.88 14.34 -15.87
CA SER A 16 6.39 13.08 -15.27
C SER A 16 6.99 12.76 -13.91
N ALA A 17 8.29 12.98 -13.72
CA ALA A 17 8.95 12.74 -12.44
C ALA A 17 8.45 13.66 -11.32
N SER A 18 8.23 14.94 -11.63
CA SER A 18 7.68 15.91 -10.68
C SER A 18 6.22 15.61 -10.31
N ARG A 19 5.42 15.10 -11.25
CA ARG A 19 4.07 14.63 -10.96
C ARG A 19 4.06 13.42 -10.02
N ALA A 20 4.96 12.46 -10.24
CA ALA A 20 5.10 11.30 -9.36
C ALA A 20 5.49 11.72 -7.94
N LEU A 21 6.46 12.64 -7.81
CA LEU A 21 6.87 13.20 -6.52
C LEU A 21 5.72 13.94 -5.83
N LEU A 22 4.97 14.75 -6.56
CA LEU A 22 3.80 15.48 -6.03
C LEU A 22 2.70 14.50 -5.57
N ALA A 23 2.41 13.47 -6.36
CA ALA A 23 1.45 12.44 -5.99
C ALA A 23 1.86 11.71 -4.70
N GLU A 24 3.14 11.37 -4.55
CA GLU A 24 3.69 10.76 -3.34
C GLU A 24 3.50 11.66 -2.11
N ARG A 25 3.88 12.95 -2.20
CA ARG A 25 3.69 13.91 -1.10
C ARG A 25 2.22 14.12 -0.75
N LEU A 26 1.33 14.15 -1.76
CA LEU A 26 -0.10 14.28 -1.53
C LEU A 26 -0.64 13.05 -0.81
N VAL A 27 -0.24 11.84 -1.21
CA VAL A 27 -0.60 10.58 -0.53
C VAL A 27 -0.08 10.57 0.91
N GLU A 28 1.15 11.01 1.16
CA GLU A 28 1.69 11.15 2.53
C GLU A 28 0.94 12.19 3.36
N SER A 29 0.46 13.27 2.73
CA SER A 29 -0.29 14.33 3.39
C SER A 29 -1.73 13.94 3.73
N LEU A 30 -2.24 12.87 3.09
CA LEU A 30 -3.43 12.22 3.58
C LEU A 30 -3.02 11.60 4.92
N GLU A 31 -3.35 12.31 6.00
CA GLU A 31 -3.59 11.63 7.27
C GLU A 31 -4.69 10.63 6.97
N PHE A 32 -4.28 9.41 6.62
CA PHE A 32 -5.15 8.28 6.81
C PHE A 32 -5.40 8.31 8.31
N ASP A 33 -6.58 8.76 8.71
CA ASP A 33 -7.21 8.23 9.92
C ASP A 33 -7.29 6.73 9.66
N VAL A 34 -6.17 6.04 9.88
CA VAL A 34 -6.14 4.60 9.92
C VAL A 34 -6.98 4.32 11.14
N ASP A 35 -8.24 3.98 10.88
CA ASP A 35 -9.20 3.61 11.90
C ASP A 35 -8.46 2.73 12.89
N GLU A 36 -8.34 3.19 14.14
CA GLU A 36 -7.54 2.52 15.16
C GLU A 36 -7.97 1.06 15.31
N THR A 37 -9.24 0.77 15.02
CA THR A 37 -9.80 -0.57 14.94
C THR A 37 -9.16 -1.38 13.83
N ILE A 38 -9.06 -0.82 12.61
CA ILE A 38 -8.40 -1.48 11.46
C ILE A 38 -6.92 -1.70 11.75
N GLN A 39 -6.24 -0.71 12.33
CA GLN A 39 -4.83 -0.84 12.71
C GLN A 39 -4.63 -1.96 13.75
N ALA A 40 -5.50 -2.04 14.75
CA ALA A 40 -5.47 -3.08 15.77
C ALA A 40 -5.75 -4.47 15.18
N LEU A 41 -6.71 -4.59 14.27
CA LEU A 41 -7.04 -5.83 13.57
C LEU A 41 -5.87 -6.31 12.71
N TRP A 42 -5.25 -5.43 11.92
CA TRP A 42 -4.08 -5.77 11.11
C TRP A 42 -2.88 -6.18 11.97
N THR A 43 -2.64 -5.47 13.06
CA THR A 43 -1.56 -5.80 14.00
C THR A 43 -1.78 -7.17 14.64
N THR A 44 -3.03 -7.48 15.00
CA THR A 44 -3.41 -8.77 15.58
C THR A 44 -3.19 -9.90 14.58
N GLU A 45 -3.70 -9.75 13.36
CA GLU A 45 -3.55 -10.75 12.30
C GLU A 45 -2.08 -10.99 11.94
N ALA A 46 -1.26 -9.94 11.85
CA ALA A 46 0.17 -10.06 11.57
C ALA A 46 0.90 -10.86 12.67
N LYS A 47 0.56 -10.64 13.95
CA LYS A 47 1.11 -11.42 15.07
C LYS A 47 0.66 -12.88 15.02
N ASN A 48 -0.63 -13.12 14.78
CA ASN A 48 -1.20 -14.47 14.68
C ASN A 48 -0.49 -15.28 13.58
N ARG A 49 -0.38 -14.76 12.36
CA ARG A 49 0.30 -15.45 11.25
C ARG A 49 1.76 -15.76 11.54
N ARG A 50 2.48 -14.82 12.16
CA ARG A 50 3.86 -15.02 12.58
C ARG A 50 3.96 -16.18 13.59
N ASP A 51 3.05 -16.23 14.55
CA ASP A 51 3.07 -17.22 15.62
C ASP A 51 2.63 -18.60 15.13
N GLU A 52 1.68 -18.68 14.19
CA GLU A 52 1.31 -19.91 13.49
C GLU A 52 2.49 -20.51 12.70
N ILE A 53 3.26 -19.67 11.99
CA ILE A 53 4.47 -20.11 11.28
C ILE A 53 5.53 -20.61 12.29
N ARG A 54 5.78 -19.85 13.36
CA ARG A 54 6.80 -20.20 14.37
C ARG A 54 6.45 -21.45 15.18
N SER A 55 5.17 -21.67 15.43
CA SER A 55 4.67 -22.86 16.14
C SER A 55 4.52 -24.07 15.23
N GLY A 56 4.63 -23.91 13.90
CA GLY A 56 4.45 -24.98 12.93
C GLY A 56 3.00 -25.40 12.73
N VAL A 57 2.04 -24.57 13.16
CA VAL A 57 0.60 -24.79 12.91
C VAL A 57 0.29 -24.72 11.41
N VAL A 58 1.04 -23.89 10.68
CA VAL A 58 0.93 -23.75 9.23
C VAL A 58 2.28 -24.06 8.57
N GLN A 59 2.22 -24.63 7.36
CA GLN A 59 3.38 -24.84 6.52
C GLN A 59 3.60 -23.60 5.62
N PRO A 60 4.66 -22.81 5.83
CA PRO A 60 4.95 -21.68 4.95
C PRO A 60 5.44 -22.16 3.59
N ILE A 61 5.22 -21.32 2.57
CA ILE A 61 5.83 -21.46 1.25
C ILE A 61 6.97 -20.43 1.08
N PRO A 62 7.96 -20.68 0.21
CA PRO A 62 9.00 -19.69 -0.10
C PRO A 62 8.40 -18.39 -0.66
N GLY A 63 8.90 -17.23 -0.19
CA GLY A 63 8.36 -15.92 -0.57
C GLY A 63 8.42 -15.63 -2.07
N GLU A 64 9.49 -16.07 -2.73
CA GLU A 64 9.64 -15.91 -4.19
C GLU A 64 8.58 -16.69 -4.96
N GLU A 65 8.24 -17.91 -4.52
CA GLU A 65 7.18 -18.73 -5.13
C GLU A 65 5.82 -18.07 -4.95
N ALA A 66 5.53 -17.58 -3.75
CA ALA A 66 4.28 -16.87 -3.46
C ALA A 66 4.10 -15.62 -4.33
N LEU A 67 5.14 -14.79 -4.47
CA LEU A 67 5.08 -13.57 -5.26
C LEU A 67 5.03 -13.85 -6.77
N ALA A 68 5.69 -14.91 -7.25
CA ALA A 68 5.61 -15.34 -8.63
C ALA A 68 4.17 -15.73 -9.00
N GLU A 69 3.48 -16.44 -8.11
CA GLU A 69 2.08 -16.82 -8.28
C GLU A 69 1.15 -15.61 -8.42
N VAL A 70 1.30 -14.61 -7.52
CA VAL A 70 0.50 -13.38 -7.57
C VAL A 70 0.71 -12.62 -8.88
N ARG A 71 1.96 -12.48 -9.33
CA ARG A 71 2.24 -11.79 -10.61
C ARG A 71 1.56 -12.49 -11.77
N ARG A 72 1.64 -13.82 -11.83
CA ARG A 72 1.00 -14.62 -12.88
C ARG A 72 -0.53 -14.46 -12.90
N LEU A 73 -1.16 -14.29 -11.74
CA LEU A 73 -2.61 -14.04 -11.64
C LEU A 73 -3.01 -12.64 -12.10
N LEU A 74 -2.14 -11.64 -11.94
CA LEU A 74 -2.39 -10.25 -12.33
C LEU A 74 -2.13 -9.97 -13.81
N GLU A 75 -1.42 -10.86 -14.51
CA GLU A 75 -1.12 -10.78 -15.94
C GLU A 75 -2.21 -11.44 -16.83
N GLN A 76 -3.32 -11.89 -16.22
CA GLN A 76 -4.51 -12.44 -16.91
C GLN A 76 -5.58 -11.36 -17.14
#